data_AF-A0A939IFL9-F1
#
_entry.id   AF-A0A939IFL9-F1
#
_cell.length_a   1.000
_cell.length_b   1.000
_cell.length_c   1.000
_cell.angle_alpha   90.00
_cell.angle_beta   90.00
_cell.angle_gamma   90.00
#
_symmetry.space_group_name_H-M   'P 1'
#
loop_
_entity.id
_entity.type
_entity.pdbx_description
1 polymer ?
#
loop_
_entity_poly.entity_id
_entity_poly.type
_entity_poly.pdbx_seq_one_letter_code
_entity_poly.pdbx_strand_id
1 'polypeptide(L)'
;MFGSRIGWLITATLTIVSLGSNMQSAKAQDNYNNYTFSVDYNTFVTFDPTFRPDLGIIRATIKGESTKPAPYGLDFFLSDDYGKLEPIENPSINKYTFNSNPSVFGLEDELAFSDRYYGGANELFGKASDSAEVNFAEGFIKGGGTITIFGGTGLFQNATGTITFTEQDQLNTSGTPSQGLAKLNFTLQTPQKVPEPTATTSLIGIGLIGASLVISRRYKKSSLSRIIN
;
A
#
# COMPACT_ATOMS: atom_id res chain seq x y z
N MET A 1 -58.35 -33.61 35.60
CA MET A 1 -57.86 -33.69 34.21
C MET A 1 -58.23 -32.40 33.49
N PHE A 2 -57.27 -31.85 32.71
CA PHE A 2 -57.28 -30.62 31.90
C PHE A 2 -57.37 -29.30 32.71
N GLY A 3 -56.50 -28.29 32.60
CA GLY A 3 -55.49 -27.97 31.60
C GLY A 3 -55.64 -26.49 31.24
N SER A 4 -54.79 -25.60 31.76
CA SER A 4 -54.62 -24.24 31.22
C SER A 4 -53.20 -23.74 31.50
N ARG A 5 -52.30 -24.05 30.57
CA ARG A 5 -50.94 -23.51 30.48
C ARG A 5 -50.68 -23.11 29.02
N ILE A 6 -51.39 -22.11 28.51
CA ILE A 6 -51.21 -21.64 27.11
C ILE A 6 -51.01 -20.10 27.05
N GLY A 7 -50.80 -19.42 28.17
CA GLY A 7 -50.64 -17.95 28.19
C GLY A 7 -49.21 -17.40 28.06
N TRP A 8 -48.18 -18.24 28.18
CA TRP A 8 -46.81 -17.75 28.49
C TRP A 8 -45.72 -18.10 27.48
N LEU A 9 -46.09 -18.55 26.27
CA LEU A 9 -45.12 -18.92 25.22
C LEU A 9 -45.13 -18.00 23.99
N ILE A 10 -46.01 -16.99 23.95
CA ILE A 10 -46.11 -16.09 22.77
C ILE A 10 -45.20 -14.85 22.91
N THR A 11 -44.78 -14.46 24.12
CA THR A 11 -43.96 -13.24 24.31
C THR A 11 -42.45 -13.49 24.14
N ALA A 12 -41.98 -14.71 24.38
CA ALA A 12 -40.55 -15.04 24.30
C ALA A 12 -40.07 -15.27 22.86
N THR A 13 -40.96 -15.65 21.94
CA THR A 13 -40.63 -15.88 20.52
C THR A 13 -40.54 -14.57 19.73
N LEU A 14 -41.29 -13.52 20.10
CA LEU A 14 -41.24 -12.22 19.42
C LEU A 14 -39.99 -11.39 19.73
N THR A 15 -39.33 -11.63 20.87
CA THR A 15 -38.10 -10.89 21.24
C THR A 15 -36.83 -11.47 20.62
N ILE A 16 -36.82 -12.76 20.28
CA ILE A 16 -35.64 -13.41 19.67
C ILE A 16 -35.56 -13.08 18.17
N VAL A 17 -36.69 -12.90 17.50
CA VAL A 17 -36.72 -12.56 16.06
C VAL A 17 -36.20 -11.14 15.80
N SER A 18 -36.44 -10.17 16.71
CA SER A 18 -35.98 -8.79 16.50
C SER A 18 -34.50 -8.54 16.81
N LEU A 19 -33.83 -9.47 17.51
CA LEU A 19 -32.39 -9.39 17.80
C LEU A 19 -31.55 -9.95 16.65
N GLY A 20 -32.11 -10.83 15.82
CA GLY A 20 -31.41 -11.42 14.66
C GLY A 20 -31.51 -10.61 13.36
N SER A 21 -32.54 -9.76 13.22
CA SER A 21 -32.83 -9.10 11.93
C SER A 21 -32.03 -7.82 11.66
N ASN A 22 -31.33 -7.27 12.66
CA ASN A 22 -30.51 -6.06 12.54
C ASN A 22 -29.01 -6.30 12.78
N MET A 23 -28.58 -7.56 12.88
CA MET A 23 -27.15 -7.88 12.79
C MET A 23 -26.76 -7.75 11.32
N GLN A 24 -26.44 -6.52 10.90
CA GLN A 24 -25.75 -6.29 9.65
C GLN A 24 -24.50 -7.17 9.66
N SER A 25 -24.44 -8.14 8.75
CA SER A 25 -23.28 -9.02 8.61
C SER A 25 -22.03 -8.16 8.63
N ALA A 26 -21.15 -8.39 9.61
CA ALA A 26 -19.84 -7.79 9.61
C ALA A 26 -19.14 -8.28 8.35
N LYS A 27 -19.17 -7.47 7.29
CA LYS A 27 -18.25 -7.65 6.19
C LYS A 27 -16.88 -7.47 6.83
N ALA A 28 -16.02 -8.49 6.74
CA ALA A 28 -14.60 -8.29 6.95
C ALA A 28 -14.21 -7.19 5.95
N GLN A 29 -14.10 -5.97 6.48
CA GLN A 29 -13.80 -4.82 5.66
C GLN A 29 -12.32 -4.96 5.34
N ASP A 30 -11.98 -5.10 4.06
CA ASP A 30 -10.59 -4.97 3.64
C ASP A 30 -10.14 -3.58 4.09
N ASN A 31 -9.27 -3.53 5.09
CA ASN A 31 -8.83 -2.30 5.76
C ASN A 31 -7.84 -1.51 4.89
N TYR A 32 -7.93 -1.62 3.56
CA TYR A 32 -6.99 -1.07 2.62
C TYR A 32 -7.70 -0.47 1.40
N ASN A 33 -7.25 0.72 0.99
CA ASN A 33 -7.51 1.21 -0.36
C ASN A 33 -6.48 0.56 -1.29
N ASN A 34 -6.92 0.04 -2.42
CA ASN A 34 -6.05 -0.57 -3.42
C ASN A 34 -5.97 0.35 -4.65
N TYR A 35 -4.77 0.52 -5.19
CA TYR A 35 -4.51 1.33 -6.38
C TYR A 35 -3.69 0.51 -7.37
N THR A 36 -4.22 0.34 -8.58
CA THR A 36 -3.52 -0.34 -9.67
C THR A 36 -3.65 0.49 -10.94
N PHE A 37 -2.51 0.89 -11.50
CA PHE A 37 -2.45 1.72 -12.70
C PHE A 37 -1.10 1.59 -13.39
N SER A 38 -1.01 2.03 -14.65
CA SER A 38 0.21 2.03 -15.43
C SER A 38 0.48 3.42 -16.01
N VAL A 39 1.76 3.80 -16.11
CA VAL A 39 2.20 5.09 -16.66
C VAL A 39 3.46 4.88 -17.49
N ASP A 40 3.51 5.55 -18.64
CA ASP A 40 4.70 5.62 -19.49
C ASP A 40 5.44 6.93 -19.20
N TYR A 41 6.75 6.86 -18.91
CA TYR A 41 7.63 7.99 -18.64
C TYR A 41 8.73 8.09 -19.68
N ASN A 42 9.02 9.31 -20.13
CA ASN A 42 10.29 9.61 -20.77
C ASN A 42 11.39 9.54 -19.71
N THR A 43 12.47 8.83 -20.02
CA THR A 43 13.56 8.57 -19.08
C THR A 43 14.84 9.28 -19.49
N PHE A 44 15.62 9.66 -18.48
CA PHE A 44 16.94 10.27 -18.63
C PHE A 44 17.91 9.58 -17.68
N VAL A 45 18.73 8.68 -18.23
CA VAL A 45 19.64 7.82 -17.48
C VAL A 45 21.06 8.36 -17.54
N THR A 46 21.69 8.51 -16.38
CA THR A 46 23.11 8.87 -16.25
C THR A 46 23.83 7.82 -15.44
N PHE A 47 24.94 7.29 -15.96
CA PHE A 47 25.83 6.39 -15.24
C PHE A 47 27.08 7.13 -14.78
N ASP A 48 27.45 6.95 -13.53
CA ASP A 48 28.74 7.32 -12.96
C ASP A 48 29.60 6.06 -12.75
N PRO A 49 30.50 5.74 -13.71
CA PRO A 49 31.38 4.59 -13.59
C PRO A 49 32.56 4.83 -12.62
N THR A 50 32.70 6.02 -12.05
CA THR A 50 33.88 6.42 -11.26
C THR A 50 33.73 6.13 -9.76
N PHE A 51 32.53 5.77 -9.30
CA PHE A 51 32.23 5.61 -7.89
C PHE A 51 33.09 4.55 -7.18
N ARG A 52 33.07 3.29 -7.64
CA ARG A 52 33.88 2.19 -7.09
C ARG A 52 34.36 1.25 -8.20
N PRO A 53 35.24 1.74 -9.09
CA PRO A 53 35.73 0.95 -10.23
C PRO A 53 36.54 -0.28 -9.78
N ASP A 54 37.15 -0.23 -8.59
CA ASP A 54 37.88 -1.33 -7.97
C ASP A 54 36.98 -2.56 -7.68
N LEU A 55 35.68 -2.33 -7.48
CA LEU A 55 34.69 -3.37 -7.23
C LEU A 55 33.77 -3.63 -8.43
N GLY A 56 33.97 -2.93 -9.54
CA GLY A 56 33.03 -2.94 -10.67
C GLY A 56 31.65 -2.40 -10.29
N ILE A 57 31.59 -1.46 -9.34
CA ILE A 57 30.35 -0.83 -8.89
C ILE A 57 30.27 0.60 -9.43
N ILE A 58 29.15 0.91 -10.07
CA ILE A 58 28.79 2.20 -10.63
C ILE A 58 27.62 2.80 -9.85
N ARG A 59 27.35 4.09 -10.06
CA ARG A 59 26.06 4.69 -9.68
C ARG A 59 25.24 4.97 -10.93
N ALA A 60 23.93 4.84 -10.82
CA ALA A 60 22.97 5.23 -11.83
C ALA A 60 22.00 6.25 -11.24
N THR A 61 21.70 7.30 -12.00
CA THR A 61 20.62 8.25 -11.69
C THR A 61 19.66 8.25 -12.86
N ILE A 62 18.40 7.95 -12.58
CA ILE A 62 17.32 7.91 -13.55
C ILE A 62 16.30 8.97 -13.17
N LYS A 63 15.97 9.83 -14.14
CA LYS A 63 14.87 10.80 -14.01
C LYS A 63 13.78 10.43 -14.99
N GLY A 64 12.55 10.49 -14.53
CA GLY A 64 11.36 10.24 -15.35
C GLY A 64 10.43 11.44 -15.42
N GLU A 65 9.87 11.67 -16.59
CA GLU A 65 8.76 12.60 -16.83
C GLU A 65 7.64 11.88 -17.58
N SER A 66 6.43 11.90 -17.01
CA SER A 66 5.28 11.19 -17.56
C SER A 66 4.93 11.72 -18.95
N THR A 67 4.64 10.82 -19.89
CA THR A 67 4.28 11.18 -21.27
C THR A 67 2.88 11.83 -21.37
N LYS A 68 2.06 11.64 -20.34
CA LYS A 68 0.71 12.17 -20.16
C LYS A 68 0.50 12.35 -18.65
N PRO A 69 -0.42 13.23 -18.21
CA PRO A 69 -0.69 13.42 -16.78
C PRO A 69 -0.91 12.08 -16.06
N ALA A 70 -0.01 11.78 -15.12
CA ALA A 70 0.00 10.54 -14.39
C ALA A 70 -1.14 10.52 -13.36
N PRO A 71 -1.75 9.35 -13.10
CA PRO A 71 -2.70 9.21 -12.01
C PRO A 71 -2.14 9.74 -10.69
N TYR A 72 -3.00 10.42 -9.93
CA TYR A 72 -2.67 10.96 -8.62
C TYR A 72 -1.55 12.03 -8.59
N GLY A 73 -1.15 12.56 -9.76
CA GLY A 73 -0.14 13.62 -9.87
C GLY A 73 1.29 13.13 -9.69
N LEU A 74 1.57 11.87 -10.03
CA LEU A 74 2.91 11.26 -10.00
C LEU A 74 3.66 11.51 -11.32
N ASP A 75 3.67 12.76 -11.79
CA ASP A 75 4.14 13.11 -13.14
C ASP A 75 5.66 12.97 -13.33
N PHE A 76 6.43 12.89 -12.25
CA PHE A 76 7.88 12.80 -12.26
C PHE A 76 8.38 11.71 -11.33
N PHE A 77 9.56 11.16 -11.62
CA PHE A 77 10.30 10.36 -10.66
C PHE A 77 11.80 10.61 -10.69
N LEU A 78 12.44 10.30 -9.57
CA LEU A 78 13.89 10.22 -9.40
C LEU A 78 14.23 8.86 -8.78
N SER A 79 15.17 8.12 -9.39
CA SER A 79 15.75 6.88 -8.87
C SER A 79 17.26 7.02 -8.86
N ASP A 80 17.88 6.61 -7.76
CA ASP A 80 19.34 6.55 -7.61
C ASP A 80 19.72 5.15 -7.14
N ASP A 81 20.66 4.51 -7.82
CA ASP A 81 20.97 3.10 -7.61
C ASP A 81 22.47 2.82 -7.68
N TYR A 82 22.89 1.77 -6.96
CA TYR A 82 24.20 1.17 -7.14
C TYR A 82 24.09 0.06 -8.18
N GLY A 83 24.99 0.02 -9.15
CA GLY A 83 25.03 -1.01 -10.18
C GLY A 83 26.29 -1.85 -10.08
N LYS A 84 26.17 -3.17 -9.99
CA LYS A 84 27.30 -4.10 -10.03
C LYS A 84 27.41 -4.75 -11.40
N LEU A 85 28.57 -4.59 -12.03
CA LEU A 85 28.88 -5.24 -13.31
C LEU A 85 28.90 -6.76 -13.15
N GLU A 86 28.14 -7.44 -13.98
CA GLU A 86 28.16 -8.90 -14.08
C GLU A 86 29.37 -9.38 -14.90
N PRO A 87 29.77 -10.66 -14.77
CA PRO A 87 30.84 -11.22 -15.58
C PRO A 87 30.60 -10.99 -17.08
N ILE A 88 31.61 -10.44 -17.75
CA ILE A 88 31.51 -10.10 -19.18
C ILE A 88 31.60 -11.39 -20.01
N GLU A 89 30.47 -11.82 -20.55
CA GLU A 89 30.38 -12.94 -21.51
C GLU A 89 30.53 -12.47 -22.96
N ASN A 90 30.07 -11.25 -23.26
CA ASN A 90 30.14 -10.62 -24.58
C ASN A 90 30.72 -9.20 -24.44
N PRO A 91 31.85 -8.86 -25.08
CA PRO A 91 32.49 -7.55 -24.94
C PRO A 91 31.65 -6.38 -25.48
N SER A 92 30.62 -6.64 -26.29
CA SER A 92 29.69 -5.62 -26.77
C SER A 92 28.49 -5.38 -25.83
N ILE A 93 28.37 -6.15 -24.76
CA ILE A 93 27.22 -6.12 -23.85
C ILE A 93 27.70 -6.15 -22.40
N ASN A 94 27.41 -5.08 -21.66
CA ASN A 94 27.59 -5.07 -20.21
C ASN A 94 26.24 -5.28 -19.53
N LYS A 95 26.17 -6.26 -18.64
CA LYS A 95 25.01 -6.48 -17.77
C LYS A 95 25.31 -5.97 -16.38
N TYR A 96 24.34 -5.29 -15.79
CA TYR A 96 24.41 -4.79 -14.44
C TYR A 96 23.21 -5.27 -13.65
N THR A 97 23.45 -5.69 -12.42
CA THR A 97 22.41 -5.78 -11.38
C THR A 97 22.42 -4.48 -10.60
N PHE A 98 21.27 -3.84 -10.41
CA PHE A 98 21.14 -2.63 -9.62
C PHE A 98 20.34 -2.83 -8.33
N ASN A 99 20.67 -2.04 -7.32
CA ASN A 99 19.93 -1.99 -6.08
C ASN A 99 20.15 -0.63 -5.38
N SER A 100 19.08 -0.10 -4.80
CA SER A 100 19.15 1.11 -3.97
C SER A 100 19.75 0.83 -2.58
N ASN A 101 19.79 -0.42 -2.13
CA ASN A 101 20.46 -0.83 -0.89
C ASN A 101 21.90 -1.31 -1.16
N PRO A 102 22.92 -0.52 -0.77
CA PRO A 102 24.32 -0.83 -1.07
C PRO A 102 24.85 -2.09 -0.35
N SER A 103 24.25 -2.49 0.77
CA SER A 103 24.62 -3.73 1.48
C SER A 103 24.44 -4.99 0.64
N VAL A 104 23.56 -4.98 -0.38
CA VAL A 104 23.41 -6.09 -1.36
C VAL A 104 24.71 -6.35 -2.11
N PHE A 105 25.57 -5.33 -2.24
CA PHE A 105 26.88 -5.43 -2.87
C PHE A 105 28.05 -5.43 -1.88
N GLY A 106 27.77 -5.54 -0.57
CA GLY A 106 28.78 -5.52 0.49
C GLY A 106 29.33 -4.13 0.81
N LEU A 107 28.59 -3.06 0.47
CA LEU A 107 28.95 -1.68 0.75
C LEU A 107 28.24 -1.19 2.01
N GLU A 108 28.69 -1.65 3.18
CA GLU A 108 28.03 -1.39 4.48
C GLU A 108 28.13 0.07 4.95
N ASP A 109 29.17 0.79 4.53
CA ASP A 109 29.40 2.18 4.92
C ASP A 109 28.68 3.20 4.03
N GLU A 110 28.03 2.74 2.96
CA GLU A 110 27.34 3.59 1.99
C GLU A 110 25.87 3.79 2.35
N LEU A 111 25.35 4.98 2.01
CA LEU A 111 23.95 5.30 2.26
C LEU A 111 23.04 4.61 1.26
N ALA A 112 21.94 4.03 1.77
CA ALA A 112 20.87 3.53 0.93
C ALA A 112 20.15 4.69 0.23
N PHE A 113 19.87 4.51 -1.05
CA PHE A 113 19.06 5.41 -1.83
C PHE A 113 17.57 5.11 -1.66
N SER A 114 16.75 6.01 -2.18
CA SER A 114 15.31 5.87 -2.24
C SER A 114 14.80 6.57 -3.50
N ASP A 115 13.83 5.92 -4.12
CA ASP A 115 13.14 6.45 -5.28
C ASP A 115 12.04 7.37 -4.80
N ARG A 116 11.74 8.40 -5.58
CA ARG A 116 10.67 9.36 -5.29
C ARG A 116 9.83 9.60 -6.53
N TYR A 117 8.51 9.45 -6.38
CA TYR A 117 7.52 9.79 -7.39
C TYR A 117 6.70 10.99 -6.93
N TYR A 118 6.56 12.02 -7.77
CA TYR A 118 6.01 13.33 -7.38
C TYR A 118 5.46 14.12 -8.58
N GLY A 119 4.90 15.31 -8.33
CA GLY A 119 4.41 16.23 -9.36
C GLY A 119 3.20 17.05 -8.94
N GLY A 120 2.34 16.45 -8.11
CA GLY A 120 1.17 17.06 -7.52
C GLY A 120 1.15 17.01 -6.00
N ALA A 121 -0.03 16.75 -5.42
CA ALA A 121 -0.24 16.73 -3.97
C ALA A 121 0.13 15.40 -3.29
N ASN A 122 0.44 14.36 -4.06
CA ASN A 122 0.78 13.04 -3.55
C ASN A 122 2.18 12.66 -3.99
N GLU A 123 2.87 11.92 -3.13
CA GLU A 123 4.18 11.35 -3.43
C GLU A 123 4.25 9.89 -3.00
N LEU A 124 5.16 9.14 -3.62
CA LEU A 124 5.53 7.78 -3.21
C LEU A 124 7.04 7.69 -3.01
N PHE A 125 7.43 6.86 -2.04
CA PHE A 125 8.82 6.56 -1.75
C PHE A 125 9.07 5.05 -1.85
N GLY A 126 10.13 4.68 -2.58
CA GLY A 126 10.43 3.29 -2.90
C GLY A 126 11.91 2.97 -2.89
N LYS A 127 12.21 1.68 -3.04
CA LYS A 127 13.56 1.14 -3.18
C LYS A 127 13.63 0.23 -4.39
N ALA A 128 14.48 0.56 -5.35
CA ALA A 128 14.68 -0.26 -6.54
C ALA A 128 15.54 -1.51 -6.29
N SER A 129 15.23 -2.53 -7.08
CA SER A 129 15.97 -3.76 -7.30
C SER A 129 15.71 -4.21 -8.74
N ASP A 130 16.71 -4.10 -9.60
CA ASP A 130 16.54 -4.24 -11.04
C ASP A 130 17.83 -4.70 -11.75
N SER A 131 17.76 -4.77 -13.07
CA SER A 131 18.87 -5.14 -13.93
C SER A 131 18.80 -4.37 -15.24
N ALA A 132 19.96 -4.11 -15.84
CA ALA A 132 20.03 -3.54 -17.17
C ALA A 132 21.12 -4.18 -18.03
N GLU A 133 20.84 -4.26 -19.33
CA GLU A 133 21.77 -4.63 -20.38
C GLU A 133 22.13 -3.38 -21.19
N VAL A 134 23.42 -3.02 -21.18
CA VAL A 134 23.99 -1.96 -22.00
C VAL A 134 24.62 -2.59 -23.23
N ASN A 135 23.95 -2.47 -24.37
CA ASN A 135 24.41 -3.02 -25.65
C ASN A 135 25.07 -1.91 -26.48
N PHE A 136 26.40 -1.93 -26.53
CA PHE A 136 27.21 -0.94 -27.24
C PHE A 136 27.14 -1.11 -28.77
N ALA A 137 26.83 -2.33 -29.25
CA ALA A 137 26.74 -2.61 -30.68
C ALA A 137 25.41 -2.10 -31.27
N GLU A 138 24.31 -2.28 -30.55
CA GLU A 138 22.98 -1.78 -30.94
C GLU A 138 22.75 -0.33 -30.52
N GLY A 139 23.51 0.17 -29.54
CA GLY A 139 23.38 1.52 -29.02
C GLY A 139 22.16 1.69 -28.12
N PHE A 140 21.75 0.66 -27.39
CA PHE A 140 20.60 0.72 -26.47
C PHE A 140 20.95 0.22 -25.07
N ILE A 141 20.21 0.73 -24.10
CA ILE A 141 20.10 0.20 -22.75
C ILE A 141 18.72 -0.43 -22.64
N LYS A 142 18.64 -1.66 -22.12
CA LYS A 142 17.36 -2.32 -21.82
C LYS A 142 17.36 -2.71 -20.36
N GLY A 143 16.40 -2.19 -19.62
CA GLY A 143 16.30 -2.36 -18.18
C GLY A 143 14.95 -2.88 -17.73
N GLY A 144 14.91 -3.40 -16.53
CA GLY A 144 13.66 -3.74 -15.86
C GLY A 144 13.87 -4.32 -14.48
N GLY A 145 12.83 -4.21 -13.67
CA GLY A 145 12.87 -4.71 -12.30
C GLY A 145 11.68 -4.27 -11.48
N THR A 146 11.92 -4.15 -10.18
CA THR A 146 10.89 -3.89 -9.19
C THR A 146 11.32 -2.81 -8.21
N ILE A 147 10.35 -2.01 -7.79
CA ILE A 147 10.52 -0.97 -6.79
C ILE A 147 9.56 -1.28 -5.65
N THR A 148 10.11 -1.48 -4.46
CA THR A 148 9.32 -1.75 -3.26
C THR A 148 8.91 -0.43 -2.62
N ILE A 149 7.61 -0.18 -2.55
CA ILE A 149 7.04 1.03 -1.96
C ILE A 149 6.89 0.83 -0.46
N PHE A 150 7.48 1.75 0.30
CA PHE A 150 7.48 1.73 1.77
C PHE A 150 6.79 2.94 2.38
N GLY A 151 6.37 3.91 1.57
CA GLY A 151 5.63 5.06 2.05
C GLY A 151 5.21 6.02 0.95
N GLY A 152 4.59 7.11 1.39
CA GLY A 152 4.11 8.18 0.54
C GLY A 152 3.46 9.28 1.35
N THR A 153 2.96 10.29 0.66
CA THR A 153 2.27 11.45 1.24
C THR A 153 0.87 11.61 0.61
N GLY A 154 0.02 12.42 1.23
CA GLY A 154 -1.33 12.67 0.74
C GLY A 154 -2.19 11.41 0.75
N LEU A 155 -2.76 11.05 -0.39
CA LEU A 155 -3.54 9.81 -0.57
C LEU A 155 -2.73 8.55 -0.28
N PHE A 156 -1.40 8.63 -0.43
CA PHE A 156 -0.47 7.53 -0.24
C PHE A 156 0.23 7.52 1.11
N GLN A 157 -0.33 8.21 2.11
CA GLN A 157 0.19 8.14 3.48
C GLN A 157 0.26 6.68 3.95
N ASN A 158 1.46 6.25 4.38
CA ASN A 158 1.74 4.87 4.79
C ASN A 158 1.44 3.82 3.70
N ALA A 159 1.60 4.19 2.42
CA ALA A 159 1.45 3.26 1.32
C ALA A 159 2.50 2.15 1.37
N THR A 160 2.07 0.94 1.02
CA THR A 160 2.95 -0.20 0.73
C THR A 160 2.61 -0.75 -0.64
N GLY A 161 3.56 -1.40 -1.31
CA GLY A 161 3.27 -2.04 -2.58
C GLY A 161 4.51 -2.23 -3.44
N THR A 162 4.26 -2.41 -4.73
CA THR A 162 5.32 -2.67 -5.70
C THR A 162 5.04 -1.91 -6.99
N ILE A 163 6.09 -1.41 -7.62
CA ILE A 163 6.08 -0.97 -9.00
C ILE A 163 6.94 -1.95 -9.78
N THR A 164 6.42 -2.49 -10.88
CA THR A 164 7.24 -3.25 -11.84
C THR A 164 7.48 -2.38 -13.06
N PHE A 165 8.67 -2.44 -13.65
CA PHE A 165 8.96 -1.63 -14.83
C PHE A 165 9.79 -2.36 -15.88
N THR A 166 9.67 -1.84 -17.10
CA THR A 166 10.55 -2.14 -18.23
C THR A 166 10.95 -0.84 -18.89
N GLU A 167 12.19 -0.74 -19.32
CA GLU A 167 12.79 0.47 -19.88
C GLU A 167 13.62 0.13 -21.11
N GLN A 168 13.60 1.04 -22.09
CA GLN A 168 14.55 1.01 -23.19
C GLN A 168 14.99 2.43 -23.53
N ASP A 169 16.29 2.67 -23.45
CA ASP A 169 16.92 3.95 -23.77
C ASP A 169 17.87 3.84 -24.94
N GLN A 170 17.93 4.89 -25.76
CA GLN A 170 19.02 5.12 -26.67
C GLN A 170 20.27 5.47 -25.86
N LEU A 171 21.29 4.62 -25.96
CA LEU A 171 22.57 4.82 -25.29
C LEU A 171 23.24 6.08 -25.82
N ASN A 172 23.67 6.94 -24.90
CA ASN A 172 24.45 8.12 -25.20
C ASN A 172 25.82 8.06 -24.51
N THR A 173 26.89 8.13 -25.30
CA THR A 173 28.28 8.07 -24.81
C THR A 173 28.96 9.43 -24.71
N SER A 174 28.26 10.52 -25.10
CA SER A 174 28.83 11.87 -25.19
C SER A 174 28.78 12.69 -23.89
N GLY A 175 28.46 12.04 -22.76
CA GLY A 175 28.39 12.68 -21.44
C GLY A 175 27.05 13.37 -21.14
N THR A 176 26.08 13.30 -22.05
CA THR A 176 24.68 13.65 -21.77
C THR A 176 23.88 12.40 -21.42
N PRO A 177 22.75 12.52 -20.69
CA PRO A 177 21.93 11.37 -20.33
C PRO A 177 21.48 10.56 -21.54
N SER A 178 21.46 9.23 -21.38
CA SER A 178 20.74 8.34 -22.31
C SER A 178 19.24 8.57 -22.16
N GLN A 179 18.49 8.45 -23.25
CA GLN A 179 17.07 8.85 -23.27
C GLN A 179 16.19 7.75 -23.83
N GLY A 180 15.02 7.57 -23.24
CA GLY A 180 14.13 6.48 -23.62
C GLY A 180 12.73 6.59 -23.06
N LEU A 181 12.12 5.40 -22.97
CA LEU A 181 10.78 5.22 -22.44
C LEU A 181 10.81 4.08 -21.42
N ALA A 182 10.25 4.36 -20.24
CA ALA A 182 9.93 3.33 -19.25
C ALA A 182 8.42 3.21 -19.06
N LYS A 183 7.95 1.97 -18.97
CA LYS A 183 6.57 1.65 -18.59
C LYS A 183 6.55 1.11 -17.17
N LEU A 184 5.88 1.82 -16.27
CA LEU A 184 5.75 1.47 -14.86
C LEU A 184 4.33 0.98 -14.57
N ASN A 185 4.21 -0.15 -13.88
CA ASN A 185 2.94 -0.69 -13.40
C ASN A 185 2.93 -0.67 -11.87
N PHE A 186 2.01 0.09 -11.30
CA PHE A 186 1.87 0.33 -9.87
C PHE A 186 0.84 -0.63 -9.28
N THR A 187 1.15 -1.23 -8.14
CA THR A 187 0.21 -1.97 -7.29
C THR A 187 0.43 -1.55 -5.85
N LEU A 188 -0.46 -0.72 -5.33
CA LEU A 188 -0.29 -0.02 -4.05
C LEU A 188 -1.47 -0.28 -3.12
N GLN A 189 -1.20 -0.21 -1.82
CA GLN A 189 -2.18 -0.32 -0.76
C GLN A 189 -1.95 0.77 0.28
N THR A 190 -3.04 1.40 0.76
CA THR A 190 -2.97 2.34 1.89
C THR A 190 -3.96 1.93 2.97
N PRO A 191 -3.61 2.01 4.26
CA PRO A 191 -4.54 1.69 5.34
C PRO A 191 -5.79 2.59 5.30
N GLN A 192 -6.97 1.99 5.39
CA GLN A 192 -8.21 2.71 5.62
C GLN A 192 -8.37 3.04 7.11
N LYS A 193 -8.88 4.24 7.39
CA LYS A 193 -9.32 4.58 8.74
C LYS A 193 -10.62 3.83 9.03
N VAL A 194 -10.54 2.78 9.85
CA VAL A 194 -11.71 2.02 10.29
C VAL A 194 -12.54 2.93 11.21
N PRO A 195 -13.84 3.15 10.93
CA PRO A 195 -14.71 3.86 11.86
C PRO A 195 -14.79 3.05 13.17
N GLU A 196 -14.53 3.70 14.31
CA GLU A 196 -14.79 3.05 15.59
C GLU A 196 -16.27 2.66 15.66
N PRO A 197 -16.60 1.43 16.10
CA PRO A 197 -17.99 1.05 16.30
C PRO A 197 -18.61 2.00 17.32
N THR A 198 -19.61 2.78 16.90
CA THR A 198 -20.43 3.62 17.77
C THR A 198 -21.29 2.72 18.67
N ALA A 199 -20.68 2.15 19.70
CA ALA A 199 -21.32 1.28 20.70
C ALA A 199 -22.40 1.98 21.55
N THR A 200 -22.57 3.30 21.36
CA THR A 200 -23.40 4.15 22.20
C THR A 200 -24.89 3.83 22.11
N THR A 201 -25.43 3.46 20.94
CA THR A 201 -26.88 3.20 20.80
C THR A 201 -27.29 1.83 21.35
N SER A 202 -26.47 0.80 21.17
CA SER A 202 -26.75 -0.56 21.64
C SER A 202 -26.66 -0.69 23.16
N LEU A 203 -25.69 -0.03 23.82
CA LEU A 203 -25.59 -0.06 25.29
C LEU A 203 -26.72 0.72 25.98
N ILE A 204 -27.14 1.86 25.43
CA ILE A 204 -28.24 2.66 26.00
C ILE A 204 -29.56 1.87 25.94
N GLY A 205 -29.81 1.15 24.84
CA GLY A 205 -31.00 0.31 24.69
C GLY A 205 -31.10 -0.80 25.75
N ILE A 206 -30.00 -1.52 26.01
CA ILE A 206 -29.95 -2.59 27.02
C ILE A 206 -30.10 -2.01 28.44
N GLY A 207 -29.48 -0.86 28.71
CA GLY A 207 -29.58 -0.17 30.01
C GLY A 207 -31.00 0.26 30.37
N LEU A 208 -31.75 0.80 29.40
CA LEU A 208 -33.13 1.24 29.61
C LEU A 208 -34.09 0.07 29.84
N ILE A 209 -33.91 -1.06 29.14
CA ILE A 209 -34.71 -2.27 29.35
C ILE A 209 -34.44 -2.87 30.74
N GLY A 210 -33.16 -2.93 31.14
CA GLY A 210 -32.75 -3.41 32.47
C GLY A 210 -33.33 -2.55 33.60
N ALA A 211 -33.25 -1.23 33.50
CA ALA A 211 -33.78 -0.31 34.51
C ALA A 211 -35.31 -0.43 34.67
N SER A 212 -36.04 -0.55 33.55
CA SER A 212 -37.50 -0.71 33.52
C SER A 212 -37.97 -1.99 34.21
N LEU A 213 -37.24 -3.10 34.03
CA LEU A 213 -37.53 -4.38 34.67
C LEU A 213 -37.26 -4.38 36.17
N VAL A 214 -36.25 -3.66 36.64
CA VAL A 214 -35.97 -3.53 38.09
C VAL A 214 -37.02 -2.64 38.77
N ILE A 215 -37.43 -1.55 38.12
CA ILE A 215 -38.45 -0.63 38.65
C ILE A 215 -39.80 -1.33 38.76
N SER A 216 -40.25 -2.02 37.71
CA SER A 216 -41.51 -2.77 37.73
C SER A 216 -41.55 -3.90 38.77
N ARG A 217 -40.41 -4.56 39.04
CA ARG A 217 -40.28 -5.54 40.13
C ARG A 217 -40.39 -4.91 41.52
N ARG A 218 -39.86 -3.69 41.73
CA ARG A 218 -39.98 -2.96 42.99
C ARG A 218 -41.41 -2.51 43.28
N TYR A 219 -42.14 -2.04 42.27
CA TYR A 219 -43.55 -1.66 42.42
C TYR A 219 -44.46 -2.84 42.76
N LYS A 220 -44.24 -4.02 42.17
CA LYS A 220 -45.00 -5.24 42.55
C LYS A 220 -44.70 -5.74 43.96
N LYS A 221 -43.50 -5.52 44.49
CA LYS A 221 -43.14 -5.89 45.87
C LYS A 221 -43.73 -4.93 46.91
N SER A 222 -43.85 -3.64 46.56
CA SER A 222 -44.47 -2.61 47.40
C SER A 222 -46.00 -2.75 47.51
N SER A 223 -46.69 -3.21 46.46
CA SER A 223 -48.15 -3.43 46.55
C SER A 223 -48.53 -4.66 47.38
N LEU A 224 -47.61 -5.60 47.60
CA LEU A 224 -47.83 -6.77 48.46
C LEU A 224 -47.61 -6.46 49.95
N SER A 225 -46.86 -5.41 50.31
CA SER A 225 -46.68 -5.00 51.72
C SER A 225 -47.75 -4.03 52.21
N ARG A 226 -48.75 -3.69 51.40
CA ARG A 226 -49.89 -2.83 51.77
C ARG A 226 -51.20 -3.59 52.01
N ILE A 227 -51.19 -4.92 51.90
CA ILE A 227 -52.35 -5.80 52.15
C ILE A 227 -52.21 -6.54 53.50
N ILE A 228 -51.09 -6.33 54.21
CA ILE A 228 -50.88 -6.86 55.57
C ILE A 228 -50.56 -5.67 56.48
N ASN A 229 -51.60 -4.92 56.83
CA ASN A 229 -51.75 -4.13 58.05
C ASN A 229 -53.21 -3.71 58.17
#